data_AF-A0A1H3N5M1-F1
#
_entry.id   AF-A0A1H3N5M1-F1
#
_cell.length_a   1.000
_cell.length_b   1.000
_cell.length_c   1.000
_cell.angle_alpha   90.00
_cell.angle_beta   90.00
_cell.angle_gamma   90.00
#
_symmetry.space_group_name_H-M   'P 1'
#
loop_
_entity.id
_entity.type
_entity.pdbx_description
1 polymer ?
#
loop_
_entity_poly.entity_id
_entity_poly.type
_entity_poly.pdbx_seq_one_letter_code
_entity_poly.pdbx_strand_id
1 'polypeptide(L)'
;MPPRPTRYFTKPAIDFTQQLQKLQARGLVVADEPRALRYLANISYYRLSGYWGSFLTPGTSHFQPGTTFDDILRRYQFDKQLRLLCLEAIERLEISFRTQIIYHITRYTGDNNWYEQARFFKRSTPAEQAA
;
A
#
# COMPACT_ATOMS: atom_id res chain seq x y z
N MET A 1 17.16 16.09 -28.65
CA MET A 1 16.93 15.99 -27.19
C MET A 1 18.12 15.24 -26.59
N PRO A 2 18.87 15.78 -25.62
CA PRO A 2 19.97 15.05 -25.02
C PRO A 2 19.42 13.89 -24.16
N PRO A 3 20.15 12.76 -24.05
CA PRO A 3 19.75 11.64 -23.19
C PRO A 3 19.72 12.08 -21.72
N ARG A 4 18.67 11.71 -20.99
CA ARG A 4 18.60 11.96 -19.54
C ARG A 4 19.70 11.15 -18.83
N PRO A 5 20.42 11.74 -17.85
CA PRO A 5 21.43 11.01 -17.11
C PRO A 5 20.79 9.87 -16.32
N THR A 6 21.26 8.64 -16.57
CA THR A 6 20.86 7.44 -15.84
C THR A 6 21.40 7.55 -14.41
N ARG A 7 20.52 7.76 -13.42
CA ARG A 7 20.91 7.73 -12.01
C ARG A 7 21.06 6.28 -11.55
N TYR A 8 22.30 5.82 -11.40
CA TYR A 8 22.57 4.52 -10.79
C TYR A 8 22.27 4.56 -9.29
N PHE A 9 21.47 3.62 -8.81
CA PHE A 9 21.16 3.49 -7.39
C PHE A 9 22.36 2.82 -6.69
N THR A 10 23.14 3.61 -5.96
CA THR A 10 24.41 3.17 -5.34
C THR A 10 24.26 2.73 -3.88
N LYS A 11 23.05 2.78 -3.31
CA LYS A 11 22.86 2.45 -1.90
C LYS A 11 22.93 0.92 -1.71
N PRO A 12 23.84 0.41 -0.86
CA PRO A 12 23.98 -1.01 -0.64
C PRO A 12 22.71 -1.58 0.01
N ALA A 13 22.33 -2.77 -0.42
CA ALA A 13 21.30 -3.55 0.26
C ALA A 13 21.83 -3.93 1.66
N ILE A 14 20.95 -3.80 2.66
CA ILE A 14 21.24 -4.23 4.02
C ILE A 14 20.34 -5.40 4.39
N ASP A 15 20.90 -6.41 5.05
CA ASP A 15 20.15 -7.60 5.50
C ASP A 15 19.22 -7.27 6.68
N PHE A 16 18.41 -8.25 7.12
CA PHE A 16 17.45 -8.04 8.21
C PHE A 16 18.11 -7.72 9.56
N THR A 17 19.29 -8.29 9.82
CA THR A 17 20.06 -8.02 11.04
C THR A 17 20.57 -6.59 11.05
N GLN A 18 21.14 -6.13 9.93
CA GLN A 18 21.58 -4.75 9.75
C GLN A 18 20.41 -3.76 9.80
N GLN A 19 19.24 -4.14 9.29
CA GLN A 19 18.01 -3.35 9.43
C GLN A 19 17.60 -3.21 10.90
N LEU A 20 17.64 -4.29 11.68
CA LEU A 20 17.30 -4.27 13.09
C LEU A 20 18.30 -3.42 13.90
N GLN A 21 19.60 -3.64 13.69
CA GLN A 21 20.67 -2.87 14.32
C GLN A 21 20.53 -1.38 14.04
N LYS A 22 20.16 -1.01 12.80
CA LYS A 22 19.91 0.39 12.45
C LYS A 22 18.73 0.99 13.20
N LEU A 23 17.68 0.21 13.48
CA LEU A 23 16.54 0.68 14.26
C LEU A 23 16.94 0.86 15.74
N GLN A 24 17.69 -0.08 16.31
CA GLN A 24 18.21 0.01 17.67
C GLN A 24 19.18 1.20 17.82
N ALA A 25 20.07 1.42 16.86
CA ALA A 25 20.99 2.57 16.83
C ALA A 25 20.26 3.92 16.76
N ARG A 26 19.01 3.93 16.29
CA ARG A 26 18.15 5.12 16.30
C ARG A 26 17.37 5.31 17.59
N GLY A 27 17.52 4.41 18.56
CA GLY A 27 16.85 4.46 19.86
C GLY A 27 15.58 3.62 19.96
N LEU A 28 15.33 2.72 19.01
CA LEU A 28 14.18 1.82 19.11
C LEU A 28 14.44 0.70 20.12
N VAL A 29 13.53 0.54 21.08
CA VAL A 29 13.58 -0.54 22.06
C VAL A 29 13.03 -1.82 21.42
N VAL A 30 13.85 -2.87 21.43
CA VAL A 30 13.49 -4.20 20.91
C VAL A 30 13.70 -5.22 22.03
N ALA A 31 12.61 -5.73 22.60
CA ALA A 31 12.69 -6.72 23.69
C ALA A 31 12.97 -8.14 23.18
N ASP A 32 12.50 -8.47 21.98
CA ASP A 32 12.64 -9.79 21.34
C ASP A 32 13.17 -9.62 19.92
N GLU A 33 14.50 -9.67 19.78
CA GLU A 33 15.17 -9.53 18.48
C GLU A 33 14.81 -10.65 17.49
N PRO A 34 14.79 -11.95 17.86
CA PRO A 34 14.34 -13.00 16.94
C PRO A 34 12.94 -12.74 16.37
N ARG A 35 12.00 -12.28 17.20
CA ARG A 35 10.66 -11.90 16.74
C ARG A 35 10.70 -10.69 15.82
N ALA A 36 11.48 -9.66 16.14
CA ALA A 36 11.62 -8.48 15.29
C ALA A 36 12.18 -8.84 13.90
N LEU A 37 13.19 -9.71 13.84
CA LEU A 37 13.76 -10.21 12.57
C LEU A 37 12.72 -10.95 11.72
N ARG A 38 11.90 -11.81 12.34
CA ARG A 38 10.79 -12.50 11.65
C ARG A 38 9.80 -11.49 11.07
N TYR A 39 9.48 -10.41 11.78
CA TYR A 39 8.60 -9.37 11.25
C TYR A 39 9.26 -8.59 10.12
N LEU A 40 10.55 -8.23 10.22
CA LEU A 40 11.28 -7.56 9.15
C LEU A 40 11.32 -8.43 7.88
N ALA A 41 11.50 -9.74 8.03
CA ALA A 41 11.50 -10.69 6.91
C ALA A 41 10.13 -10.82 6.22
N ASN A 42 9.03 -10.81 6.99
CA ASN A 42 7.69 -11.05 6.45
C ASN A 42 6.93 -9.77 6.03
N ILE A 43 7.19 -8.64 6.70
CA ILE A 43 6.49 -7.37 6.44
C ILE A 43 7.35 -6.44 5.57
N SER A 44 8.67 -6.56 5.61
CA SER A 44 9.67 -5.61 5.07
C SER A 44 9.84 -4.34 5.91
N TYR A 45 11.11 -3.97 6.12
CA TYR A 45 11.51 -2.70 6.74
C TYR A 45 10.82 -1.49 6.12
N TYR A 46 10.71 -1.45 4.79
CA TYR A 46 10.13 -0.29 4.10
C TYR A 46 8.63 -0.15 4.35
N ARG A 47 7.90 -1.27 4.44
CA ARG A 47 6.49 -1.24 4.80
C ARG A 47 6.31 -0.74 6.22
N LEU A 48 7.07 -1.28 7.18
CA LEU A 48 7.02 -0.82 8.58
C LEU A 48 7.44 0.65 8.71
N SER A 49 8.31 1.15 7.83
CA SER A 49 8.78 2.54 7.89
C SER A 49 7.70 3.60 7.72
N GLY A 50 6.60 3.26 7.03
CA GLY A 50 5.44 4.13 6.91
C GLY A 50 4.70 4.34 8.24
N TYR A 51 4.91 3.49 9.23
CA TYR A 51 4.11 3.47 10.46
C TYR A 51 4.79 4.10 11.67
N TRP A 52 6.10 4.38 11.59
CA TRP A 52 6.83 4.86 12.76
C TRP A 52 7.16 6.35 12.78
N GLY A 53 6.79 7.11 11.72
CA GLY A 53 7.12 8.53 11.61
C GLY A 53 6.69 9.38 12.81
N SER A 54 5.54 9.07 13.42
CA SER A 54 5.04 9.77 14.61
C SER A 54 5.84 9.51 15.89
N PHE A 55 6.67 8.47 15.91
CA PHE A 55 7.51 8.12 17.06
C PHE A 55 8.93 8.65 16.92
N LEU A 56 9.23 9.36 15.82
CA LEU A 56 10.52 10.02 15.67
C LEU A 56 10.50 11.38 16.38
N THR A 57 11.63 11.75 16.97
CA THR A 57 11.81 13.10 17.48
C THR A 57 11.77 14.08 16.30
N PRO A 58 10.95 15.15 16.35
CA PRO A 58 10.79 16.09 15.24
C PRO A 58 12.12 16.62 14.72
N GLY A 59 12.28 16.62 13.39
CA GLY A 59 13.51 17.07 12.73
C GLY A 59 14.70 16.09 12.80
N THR A 60 14.52 14.91 13.38
CA THR A 60 15.58 13.89 13.50
C THR A 60 15.19 12.56 12.86
N SER A 61 16.15 11.63 12.81
CA SER A 61 15.90 10.22 12.45
C SER A 61 15.90 9.26 13.65
N HIS A 62 15.90 9.82 14.86
CA HIS A 62 15.91 9.06 16.12
C HIS A 62 14.51 8.91 16.68
N PHE A 63 14.26 7.78 17.32
CA PHE A 63 13.02 7.49 18.03
C PHE A 63 12.94 8.28 19.34
N GLN A 64 11.72 8.63 19.74
CA GLN A 64 11.43 9.17 21.06
C GLN A 64 11.81 8.14 22.14
N PRO A 65 12.33 8.56 23.30
CA PRO A 65 12.71 7.64 24.37
C PRO A 65 11.58 6.70 24.76
N GLY A 66 11.89 5.40 24.89
CA GLY A 66 10.93 4.37 25.26
C GLY A 66 10.04 3.85 24.12
N THR A 67 10.19 4.36 22.89
CA THR A 67 9.49 3.79 21.73
C THR A 67 9.91 2.34 21.52
N THR A 68 8.94 1.43 21.45
CA THR A 68 9.20 0.00 21.24
C THR A 68 8.88 -0.44 19.82
N PHE A 69 9.47 -1.56 19.39
CA PHE A 69 9.09 -2.21 18.13
C PHE A 69 7.61 -2.64 18.12
N ASP A 70 7.05 -3.01 19.27
CA ASP A 70 5.63 -3.38 19.39
C ASP A 70 4.70 -2.18 19.14
N ASP A 71 5.10 -0.95 19.47
CA ASP A 71 4.30 0.25 19.17
C ASP A 71 4.13 0.46 17.67
N ILE A 72 5.21 0.23 16.91
CA ILE A 72 5.19 0.25 15.45
C ILE A 72 4.28 -0.87 14.92
N LEU A 73 4.45 -2.09 15.45
CA LEU A 73 3.66 -3.23 15.01
C LEU A 73 2.17 -3.03 15.29
N ARG A 74 1.78 -2.48 16.43
CA ARG A 74 0.38 -2.16 16.75
C ARG A 74 -0.20 -1.18 15.74
N ARG A 75 0.56 -0.14 15.37
CA ARG A 75 0.14 0.82 14.34
C ARG A 75 -0.09 0.15 12.99
N TYR A 76 0.84 -0.71 12.58
CA TYR A 76 0.72 -1.49 11.35
C TYR A 76 -0.49 -2.44 11.38
N GLN A 77 -0.70 -3.14 12.50
CA GLN A 77 -1.79 -4.10 12.66
C GLN A 77 -3.15 -3.41 12.62
N PHE A 78 -3.28 -2.26 13.27
CA PHE A 78 -4.50 -1.44 13.20
C PHE A 78 -4.86 -1.06 11.77
N ASP A 79 -3.91 -0.51 11.01
CA ASP A 79 -4.13 -0.15 9.60
C ASP A 79 -4.46 -1.38 8.74
N LYS A 80 -3.81 -2.51 9.00
CA LYS A 80 -4.12 -3.78 8.34
C LYS A 80 -5.57 -4.21 8.60
N GLN A 81 -6.02 -4.14 9.84
CA GLN A 81 -7.39 -4.50 10.22
C GLN A 81 -8.40 -3.54 9.58
N LEU A 82 -8.15 -2.23 9.64
CA LEU A 82 -8.98 -1.23 8.99
C LEU A 82 -9.12 -1.48 7.49
N ARG A 83 -8.01 -1.76 6.80
CA ARG A 83 -8.02 -2.07 5.36
C ARG A 83 -8.87 -3.30 5.05
N LEU A 84 -8.82 -4.33 5.89
CA LEU A 84 -9.63 -5.53 5.70
C LEU A 84 -11.13 -5.22 5.86
N LEU A 85 -11.50 -4.42 6.86
CA LEU A 85 -12.89 -3.96 7.04
C LEU A 85 -13.37 -3.13 5.84
N CYS A 86 -12.53 -2.24 5.32
CA CYS A 86 -12.86 -1.47 4.12
C CYS A 86 -13.05 -2.36 2.89
N LEU A 87 -12.17 -3.36 2.69
CA LEU A 87 -12.29 -4.31 1.59
C LEU A 87 -13.58 -5.13 1.67
N GLU A 88 -13.95 -5.58 2.88
CA GLU A 88 -15.22 -6.27 3.10
C GLU A 88 -16.44 -5.40 2.76
N ALA A 89 -16.40 -4.10 3.13
CA ALA A 89 -17.47 -3.18 2.76
C ALA A 89 -17.53 -2.92 1.25
N ILE A 90 -16.38 -2.76 0.60
CA ILE A 90 -16.26 -2.55 -0.84
C ILE A 90 -16.79 -3.77 -1.61
N GLU A 91 -16.50 -4.99 -1.16
CA GLU A 91 -17.00 -6.23 -1.76
C GLU A 91 -18.53 -6.23 -1.83
N ARG A 92 -19.21 -5.90 -0.73
CA ARG A 92 -20.68 -5.84 -0.68
C ARG A 92 -21.24 -4.75 -1.61
N LEU A 93 -20.57 -3.59 -1.66
CA LEU A 93 -20.95 -2.50 -2.55
C LEU A 93 -20.76 -2.88 -4.03
N GLU A 94 -19.67 -3.55 -4.37
CA GLU A 94 -19.36 -3.99 -5.73
C GLU A 94 -20.47 -4.91 -6.26
N ILE A 95 -20.84 -5.94 -5.50
CA ILE A 95 -21.87 -6.90 -5.91
C ILE A 95 -23.23 -6.21 -6.07
N SER A 96 -23.62 -5.37 -5.11
CA SER A 96 -24.89 -4.64 -5.17
C SER A 96 -24.93 -3.69 -6.38
N PHE A 97 -23.87 -2.90 -6.56
CA PHE A 97 -23.79 -1.93 -7.64
C PHE A 97 -23.77 -2.60 -9.02
N ARG A 98 -22.97 -3.65 -9.21
CA ARG A 98 -22.96 -4.46 -10.44
C ARG A 98 -24.35 -5.01 -10.75
N THR A 99 -25.04 -5.53 -9.74
CA THR A 99 -26.39 -6.07 -9.89
C THR A 99 -27.38 -5.01 -10.38
N GLN A 100 -27.36 -3.82 -9.78
CA GLN A 100 -28.24 -2.72 -10.19
C GLN A 100 -27.94 -2.23 -11.62
N ILE A 101 -26.66 -2.14 -11.98
CA ILE A 101 -26.24 -1.79 -13.35
C ILE A 101 -26.82 -2.80 -14.36
N ILE A 102 -26.59 -4.10 -14.13
CA ILE A 102 -27.06 -5.15 -15.03
C ILE A 102 -28.59 -5.09 -15.15
N TYR A 103 -29.30 -5.05 -14.02
CA TYR A 103 -30.76 -5.02 -14.01
C TYR A 103 -31.33 -3.85 -14.81
N HIS A 104 -30.87 -2.63 -14.53
CA HIS A 104 -31.42 -1.43 -15.18
C HIS A 104 -31.03 -1.31 -16.65
N ILE A 105 -29.77 -1.61 -17.00
CA ILE A 105 -29.30 -1.46 -18.38
C ILE A 105 -29.87 -2.57 -19.27
N THR A 106 -29.93 -3.82 -18.80
CA THR A 106 -30.61 -4.89 -19.53
C THR A 106 -32.07 -4.55 -19.78
N ARG A 107 -32.78 -4.01 -18.78
CA ARG A 107 -34.18 -3.59 -18.97
C ARG A 107 -34.35 -2.43 -19.96
N TYR A 108 -33.40 -1.51 -20.00
CA TYR A 108 -33.42 -0.39 -20.93
C TYR A 108 -33.08 -0.82 -22.37
N THR A 109 -32.09 -1.69 -22.54
CA THR A 109 -31.59 -2.13 -23.86
C THR A 109 -32.34 -3.33 -24.44
N GLY A 110 -32.99 -4.13 -23.59
CA GLY A 110 -33.63 -5.40 -23.96
C GLY A 110 -32.64 -6.53 -24.22
N ASP A 111 -31.34 -6.35 -23.96
CA ASP A 111 -30.30 -7.34 -24.21
C ASP A 111 -29.44 -7.55 -22.95
N ASN A 112 -29.16 -8.80 -22.62
CA ASN A 112 -28.25 -9.16 -21.53
C ASN A 112 -26.79 -8.87 -21.87
N ASN A 113 -26.43 -8.90 -23.16
CA ASN A 113 -25.07 -8.70 -23.67
C ASN A 113 -24.82 -7.26 -24.11
N TRP A 114 -25.55 -6.29 -23.54
CA TRP A 114 -25.45 -4.88 -23.89
C TRP A 114 -24.02 -4.31 -23.83
N TYR A 115 -23.18 -4.84 -22.95
CA TYR A 115 -21.79 -4.40 -22.77
C TYR A 115 -20.87 -4.77 -23.95
N GLU A 116 -21.28 -5.69 -24.82
CA GLU A 116 -20.55 -6.01 -26.06
C GLU A 116 -20.90 -5.05 -27.20
N GLN A 117 -21.99 -4.29 -27.05
CA GLN A 117 -22.48 -3.42 -28.10
C GLN A 117 -21.76 -2.06 -28.07
N ALA A 118 -20.78 -1.90 -28.95
CA ALA A 118 -19.98 -0.68 -29.08
C ALA A 118 -20.79 0.62 -29.24
N ARG A 119 -22.06 0.54 -29.67
CA ARG A 119 -22.97 1.71 -29.79
C ARG A 119 -23.27 2.40 -28.46
N PHE A 120 -23.12 1.71 -27.32
CA PHE A 120 -23.37 2.27 -26.00
C PHE A 120 -22.14 2.91 -25.35
N PHE A 121 -20.98 2.86 -26.01
CA PHE A 121 -19.73 3.39 -25.47
C PHE A 121 -19.15 4.48 -26.40
N LYS A 122 -18.53 5.50 -25.82
CA LYS A 122 -17.77 6.48 -26.61
C LYS A 122 -16.63 5.75 -27.32
N ARG A 123 -16.54 5.93 -28.64
CA ARG A 123 -15.35 5.53 -29.41
C ARG A 123 -14.20 6.43 -28.98
N SER A 124 -13.08 5.84 -28.57
CA SER A 124 -11.84 6.59 -28.39
C SER A 124 -11.47 7.26 -29.70
N THR A 125 -11.41 8.60 -29.71
CA THR A 125 -10.91 9.34 -30.86
C THR A 125 -9.40 9.12 -31.00
N PRO A 126 -8.84 9.03 -32.22
CA PRO A 126 -7.41 8.78 -32.44
C PRO A 126 -6.46 9.78 -31.75
N ALA A 127 -6.94 10.97 -31.38
CA ALA A 127 -6.15 12.01 -30.71
C ALA A 127 -5.76 11.66 -29.26
N GLU A 128 -6.39 10.69 -28.60
CA GLU A 128 -6.08 10.28 -27.22
C GLU A 128 -5.06 9.11 -27.14
N GLN A 129 -4.62 8.56 -28.28
CA GLN A 129 -3.64 7.46 -28.33
C GLN A 129 -2.21 7.92 -28.66
N ALA A 130 -2.00 9.22 -28.89
CA ALA A 130 -0.70 9.81 -29.28
C ALA A 130 -0.14 10.82 -28.25
N ALA A 131 -0.68 10.85 -27.02
CA ALA A 131 -0.18 11.64 -25.89
C ALA A 131 0.11 10.72 -24.70
#